data_AF-A0A7C4C6V1-F1
#
_entry.id   AF-A0A7C4C6V1-F1
#
_cell.length_a   1.000
_cell.length_b   1.000
_cell.length_c   1.000
_cell.angle_alpha   90.00
_cell.angle_beta   90.00
_cell.angle_gamma   90.00
#
_symmetry.space_group_name_H-M   'P 1'
#
loop_
_entity.id
_entity.type
_entity.pdbx_description
1 polymer ?
#
loop_
_entity_poly.entity_id
_entity_poly.type
_entity_poly.pdbx_seq_one_letter_code
_entity_poly.pdbx_strand_id
1 'polypeptide(L)' 'MFYRDAVDKAFLSMMLVVNSYIHRKLNVTPRPYSERRKLLRKMGRKDLRVIYSDIMKTLYYKLKEYIIR' A
#
# COMPACT_ATOMS: atom_id res chain seq x y z
N MET A 1 -1.03 -21.65 -6.85
CA MET A 1 0.30 -21.03 -6.73
C MET A 1 0.33 -19.65 -7.39
N PHE A 2 0.10 -19.53 -8.71
CA PHE A 2 0.17 -18.26 -9.45
C PHE A 2 -0.69 -17.09 -8.92
N TYR A 3 -1.88 -17.37 -8.39
CA TYR A 3 -2.74 -16.31 -7.87
C TYR A 3 -2.16 -15.64 -6.62
N ARG A 4 -1.60 -16.43 -5.68
CA ARG A 4 -0.94 -15.88 -4.49
C ARG A 4 0.24 -15.00 -4.88
N ASP A 5 1.08 -15.49 -5.79
CA ASP A 5 2.23 -14.74 -6.30
C ASP A 5 1.81 -13.43 -6.98
N ALA A 6 0.70 -13.44 -7.72
CA ALA A 6 0.14 -12.24 -8.32
C ALA A 6 -0.33 -11.22 -7.27
N VAL A 7 -1.02 -11.67 -6.22
CA VAL A 7 -1.47 -10.80 -5.12
C VAL A 7 -0.27 -10.23 -4.34
N ASP A 8 0.74 -11.06 -4.05
CA ASP A 8 1.97 -10.61 -3.36
C ASP A 8 2.71 -9.54 -4.20
N LYS A 9 2.88 -9.78 -5.50
CA LYS A 9 3.50 -8.79 -6.41
C LYS A 9 2.68 -7.52 -6.50
N ALA A 10 1.35 -7.60 -6.56
CA ALA A 10 0.48 -6.42 -6.55
C ALA A 10 0.62 -5.63 -5.25
N PHE A 11 0.68 -6.32 -4.10
CA PHE A 11 0.84 -5.70 -2.79
C PHE A 11 2.16 -4.94 -2.67
N LEU A 12 3.26 -5.58 -3.06
CA LEU A 12 4.59 -4.96 -3.07
C LEU A 12 4.67 -3.79 -4.04
N SER A 13 4.12 -3.93 -5.24
CA SER A 13 4.11 -2.86 -6.26
C SER A 13 3.37 -1.62 -5.74
N MET A 14 2.22 -1.80 -5.09
CA MET A 14 1.46 -0.69 -4.52
C MET A 14 2.25 0.02 -3.40
N MET A 15 2.94 -0.74 -2.54
CA MET A 15 3.82 -0.16 -1.52
C MET A 15 4.96 0.65 -2.14
N LEU A 16 5.62 0.12 -3.17
CA LEU A 16 6.73 0.79 -3.84
C LEU A 16 6.31 2.10 -4.49
N VAL A 17 5.18 2.11 -5.21
CA VAL A 17 4.65 3.32 -5.86
C VAL A 17 4.31 4.41 -4.83
N VAL A 18 3.64 4.06 -3.73
CA VAL A 18 3.31 5.04 -2.68
C VAL A 18 4.56 5.53 -1.95
N ASN A 19 5.51 4.64 -1.65
CA ASN A 19 6.77 5.03 -1.02
C ASN A 19 7.55 5.99 -1.91
N SER A 20 7.66 5.68 -3.20
CA SER A 20 8.35 6.54 -4.18
C SER A 20 7.68 7.91 -4.27
N TYR A 21 6.34 7.96 -4.36
CA TYR A 21 5.60 9.22 -4.38
C TYR A 21 5.86 10.07 -3.12
N ILE A 22 5.79 9.45 -1.94
CA ILE A 22 6.04 10.14 -0.66
C ILE A 22 7.48 10.63 -0.58
N HIS A 23 8.45 9.78 -0.93
CA HIS A 23 9.87 10.13 -0.91
C HIS A 23 10.14 11.32 -1.85
N ARG A 24 9.58 11.30 -3.06
CA ARG A 24 9.74 12.38 -4.04
C ARG A 24 9.12 13.71 -3.60
N LYS A 25 8.16 13.70 -2.67
CA LYS A 25 7.48 14.90 -2.17
C LYS A 25 7.99 15.41 -0.82
N LEU A 26 8.45 14.51 0.05
CA LEU A 26 8.79 14.82 1.44
C LEU A 26 10.22 14.41 1.82
N ASN A 27 10.97 13.74 0.94
CA ASN A 27 12.28 13.15 1.23
C ASN A 27 12.28 12.18 2.43
N VAL A 28 11.16 11.47 2.63
CA VAL A 28 10.97 10.49 3.72
C VAL A 28 10.56 9.15 3.13
N THR A 29 11.09 8.05 3.68
CA THR A 29 10.72 6.69 3.28
C THR A 29 9.87 6.02 4.36
N PRO A 30 8.54 5.97 4.19
CA PRO A 30 7.66 5.45 5.23
C PRO A 30 7.69 3.93 5.35
N ARG A 31 7.62 3.42 6.58
CA ARG A 31 7.71 1.98 6.88
C ARG A 31 6.36 1.34 7.19
N PRO A 32 5.59 1.77 8.20
CA PRO A 32 4.28 1.19 8.47
C PRO A 32 3.18 1.74 7.55
N TYR A 33 2.16 0.91 7.33
CA TYR A 33 0.96 1.27 6.57
C TYR A 33 0.26 2.53 7.12
N SER A 34 0.22 2.68 8.45
CA SER A 34 -0.36 3.84 9.12
C SER A 34 0.39 5.14 8.83
N GLU A 35 1.73 5.08 8.73
CA GLU A 35 2.56 6.24 8.42
C GLU A 35 2.34 6.71 6.99
N ARG A 36 2.32 5.81 6.00
CA ARG A 36 1.98 6.16 4.60
C ARG A 36 0.68 6.94 4.52
N ARG A 37 -0.36 6.47 5.22
CA ARG A 37 -1.68 7.15 5.27
C ARG A 37 -1.60 8.52 5.92
N LYS A 38 -0.84 8.64 7.02
CA LYS A 38 -0.63 9.92 7.73
C LYS A 38 0.08 10.92 6.81
N LEU A 39 1.11 10.50 6.09
CA LEU A 39 1.87 11.36 5.16
C LEU A 39 1.01 11.77 3.95
N LEU A 40 0.27 10.84 3.34
CA LEU A 40 -0.67 11.17 2.26
C LEU A 40 -1.71 12.21 2.72
N ARG A 41 -2.24 12.09 3.94
CA ARG A 41 -3.13 13.10 4.52
C ARG A 41 -2.44 14.46 4.72
N LYS A 42 -1.22 14.47 5.27
CA LYS A 42 -0.46 15.71 5.50
C LYS A 42 -0.16 16.47 4.21
N MET A 43 0.01 15.79 3.09
CA MET A 43 0.23 16.40 1.78
C MET A 43 -1.07 16.83 1.07
N GLY A 44 -2.22 16.81 1.74
CA GLY A 44 -3.52 17.12 1.12
C GLY A 44 -4.03 16.04 0.15
N ARG A 45 -3.34 14.90 0.03
CA ARG A 45 -3.71 13.80 -0.89
C ARG A 45 -4.66 12.79 -0.26
N LYS A 46 -5.79 13.30 0.25
CA LYS A 46 -6.86 12.47 0.85
C LYS A 46 -7.45 11.49 -0.17
N ASP A 47 -7.53 11.92 -1.43
CA ASP A 47 -7.87 11.12 -2.61
C ASP A 47 -7.01 9.85 -2.71
N LEU A 48 -5.69 10.02 -2.82
CA LEU A 48 -4.75 8.91 -2.95
C LEU A 48 -4.76 8.03 -1.70
N ARG A 49 -4.90 8.63 -0.52
CA ARG A 49 -5.00 7.89 0.74
C ARG A 49 -6.17 6.92 0.73
N VAL A 50 -7.33 7.34 0.22
CA VAL A 50 -8.54 6.49 0.17
C VAL A 50 -8.32 5.32 -0.78
N ILE A 51 -7.89 5.60 -2.02
CA ILE A 51 -7.64 4.58 -3.04
C ILE A 51 -6.58 3.58 -2.57
N TYR A 52 -5.44 4.06 -2.06
CA TYR A 52 -4.40 3.22 -1.49
C TYR A 52 -4.93 2.33 -0.36
N SER A 53 -5.72 2.90 0.55
CA SER A 53 -6.29 2.14 1.66
C SER A 53 -7.23 1.04 1.21
N ASP A 54 -8.02 1.30 0.18
CA ASP A 54 -8.96 0.33 -0.36
C ASP A 54 -8.24 -0.85 -1.02
N ILE A 55 -7.31 -0.55 -1.95
CA ILE A 55 -6.48 -1.55 -2.63
C ILE A 55 -5.72 -2.41 -1.63
N MET A 56 -5.03 -1.79 -0.66
CA MET A 56 -4.22 -2.54 0.30
C MET A 56 -5.05 -3.45 1.21
N LYS A 57 -6.25 -3.02 1.59
CA LYS A 57 -7.17 -3.88 2.36
C LYS A 57 -7.62 -5.08 1.56
N THR A 58 -8.01 -4.87 0.30
CA THR A 58 -8.44 -5.94 -0.61
C THR A 58 -7.32 -6.96 -0.82
N LEU A 59 -6.11 -6.50 -1.14
CA LEU A 59 -4.95 -7.36 -1.32
C LEU A 59 -4.58 -8.09 -0.01
N TYR A 60 -4.59 -7.40 1.13
CA TYR A 60 -4.31 -8.01 2.43
C TYR A 60 -5.31 -9.10 2.80
N TYR A 61 -6.60 -8.86 2.56
CA TYR A 61 -7.64 -9.85 2.78
C TYR A 61 -7.42 -11.09 1.92
N LYS A 62 -7.08 -10.91 0.64
CA LYS A 62 -6.77 -12.02 -0.27
C LYS A 62 -5.52 -12.77 0.16
N LEU A 63 -4.46 -12.09 0.60
CA LEU A 63 -3.27 -12.75 1.13
C LEU A 63 -3.57 -13.59 2.38
N LYS A 64 -4.40 -13.08 3.30
CA LYS A 64 -4.84 -13.83 4.48
C LYS A 64 -5.60 -15.10 4.11
N GLU A 65 -6.42 -15.07 3.08
CA GLU A 65 -7.15 -16.23 2.57
C GLU A 65 -6.20 -17.39 2.19
N TYR A 66 -4.98 -17.09 1.72
CA TYR A 66 -3.96 -18.08 1.36
C TYR A 66 -3.03 -18.50 2.50
N ILE A 67 -3.08 -17.84 3.66
CA ILE A 67 -2.26 -18.17 4.83
C ILE A 67 -3.04 -19.08 5.79
N ILE A 68 -4.36 -18.92 5.83
CA ILE A 68 -5.26 -19.67 6.72
C ILE A 68 -5.80 -20.96 6.05
N ARG A 69 -5.62 -21.11 4.74
CA ARG A 69 -5.84 -22.35 3.98
C ARG A 69 -4.52 -23.11 3.81
#